data_AF-A0A2V5V9A5-F1
#
_entry.id   AF-A0A2V5V9A5-F1
#
_cell.length_a   1.000
_cell.length_b   1.000
_cell.length_c   1.000
_cell.angle_alpha   90.00
_cell.angle_beta   90.00
_cell.angle_gamma   90.00
#
_symmetry.space_group_name_H-M   'P 1'
#
loop_
_entity.id
_entity.type
_entity.pdbx_description
1 polymer ?
#
loop_
_entity_poly.entity_id
_entity_poly.type
_entity_poly.pdbx_seq_one_letter_code
_entity_poly.pdbx_strand_id
1 'polypeptide(L)'
;MMDSISIKSEYLFPFYHIDKDSNLSENVCMKTTVNIPDKTLRDAMRHTKAKTKREAIVKALEEMNRRHSQAELVKYFGKFESLMTNEEIEAMEEEDWKSWTKASKTIRFPRKGK
;
A
#
# COMPACT_ATOMS: atom_id res chain seq x y z
N MET A 1 -30.98 23.12 -18.49
CA MET A 1 -31.04 21.65 -18.65
C MET A 1 -29.63 21.19 -18.94
N MET A 2 -29.11 20.26 -18.13
CA MET A 2 -27.74 19.77 -18.22
C MET A 2 -27.63 18.79 -19.39
N ASP A 3 -26.86 19.15 -20.42
CA ASP A 3 -26.50 18.23 -21.49
C ASP A 3 -25.23 17.49 -21.11
N SER A 4 -25.38 16.17 -21.06
CA SER A 4 -24.38 15.17 -20.68
C SER A 4 -23.14 15.23 -21.59
N ILE A 5 -22.00 15.61 -21.02
CA ILE A 5 -20.71 15.55 -21.73
C ILE A 5 -20.22 14.09 -21.73
N SER A 6 -20.35 13.45 -22.89
CA SER A 6 -19.67 12.20 -23.22
C SER A 6 -18.18 12.46 -23.34
N ILE A 7 -17.40 12.04 -22.34
CA ILE A 7 -15.94 12.14 -22.34
C ILE A 7 -15.39 10.92 -23.07
N LYS A 8 -14.80 11.14 -24.26
CA LYS A 8 -14.04 10.11 -24.97
C LYS A 8 -12.79 9.76 -24.16
N SER A 9 -12.66 8.46 -23.91
CA SER A 9 -11.75 7.71 -23.01
C SER A 9 -10.24 7.84 -23.28
N GLU A 10 -9.76 8.81 -24.05
CA GLU A 10 -8.41 8.76 -24.65
C GLU A 10 -7.32 9.58 -23.92
N TYR A 11 -7.61 10.15 -22.75
CA TYR A 11 -6.61 10.84 -21.93
C TYR A 11 -6.43 10.13 -20.58
N LEU A 12 -5.70 9.01 -20.60
CA LEU A 12 -5.31 8.26 -19.41
C LEU A 12 -3.92 8.72 -18.94
N PHE A 13 -3.89 9.31 -17.74
CA PHE A 13 -2.70 9.75 -17.03
C PHE A 13 -1.78 8.57 -16.66
N PRO A 14 -0.43 8.68 -16.75
CA PRO A 14 0.47 7.77 -16.05
C PRO A 14 0.57 8.22 -14.58
N PHE A 15 -0.54 8.10 -13.87
CA PHE A 15 -0.55 8.04 -12.41
C PHE A 15 0.23 6.79 -12.04
N TYR A 16 1.21 6.89 -11.13
CA TYR A 16 2.01 5.77 -10.61
C TYR A 16 1.20 4.47 -10.63
N HIS A 17 1.49 3.62 -11.61
CA HIS A 17 1.00 2.26 -11.62
C HIS A 17 1.84 1.56 -10.55
N ILE A 18 1.42 1.70 -9.28
CA ILE A 18 1.65 0.59 -8.36
C ILE A 18 0.97 -0.56 -9.08
N ASP A 19 1.75 -1.57 -9.48
CA ASP A 19 1.25 -2.82 -10.02
C ASP A 19 0.15 -3.32 -9.07
N LYS A 20 -1.09 -2.94 -9.37
CA LYS A 20 -2.31 -3.57 -8.86
C LYS A 20 -2.57 -4.84 -9.64
N ASP A 21 -1.55 -5.36 -10.31
CA ASP A 21 -1.43 -6.73 -10.76
C ASP A 21 -1.11 -7.68 -9.59
N SER A 22 -1.67 -7.44 -8.40
CA SER A 22 -2.18 -8.59 -7.67
C SER A 22 -3.44 -9.00 -8.42
N ASN A 23 -3.25 -9.89 -9.39
CA ASN A 23 -4.26 -10.85 -9.77
C ASN A 23 -5.11 -11.16 -8.53
N LEU A 24 -6.30 -10.56 -8.45
CA LEU A 24 -7.41 -11.07 -7.65
C LEU A 24 -7.89 -12.37 -8.33
N SER A 25 -6.96 -13.28 -8.61
CA SER A 25 -7.24 -14.66 -8.93
C SER A 25 -7.74 -15.25 -7.63
N GLU A 26 -9.06 -15.37 -7.55
CA GLU A 26 -9.76 -16.47 -6.91
C GLU A 26 -9.17 -16.92 -5.58
N ASN A 27 -9.72 -16.43 -4.45
CA ASN A 27 -9.67 -17.10 -3.15
C ASN A 27 -8.55 -18.16 -3.02
N VAL A 28 -7.27 -17.78 -2.97
CA VAL A 28 -6.15 -18.70 -2.68
C VAL A 28 -6.18 -19.02 -1.17
N CYS A 29 -7.34 -19.50 -0.73
CA CYS A 29 -7.65 -19.88 0.61
C CYS A 29 -7.73 -21.40 0.59
N MET A 30 -6.63 -22.05 0.94
CA MET A 30 -6.65 -23.47 1.23
C MET A 30 -7.43 -23.71 2.53
N LYS A 31 -8.36 -24.67 2.50
CA LYS A 31 -8.90 -25.22 3.74
C LYS A 31 -7.92 -26.27 4.21
N THR A 32 -7.34 -26.06 5.37
CA THR A 32 -6.37 -26.99 5.95
C THR A 32 -6.92 -27.48 7.27
N THR A 33 -6.87 -28.80 7.48
CA THR A 33 -7.18 -29.42 8.76
C THR A 33 -5.88 -29.58 9.54
N VAL A 34 -5.73 -28.81 10.61
CA VAL A 34 -4.57 -28.88 11.52
C VAL A 34 -5.06 -29.15 12.94
N ASN A 35 -4.34 -29.99 13.68
CA ASN A 35 -4.62 -30.18 15.10
C ASN A 35 -3.90 -29.10 15.90
N ILE A 36 -4.67 -28.22 16.55
CA ILE A 36 -4.15 -27.13 17.37
C ILE A 36 -4.62 -27.36 18.81
N PRO A 37 -3.72 -27.39 19.80
CA PRO A 37 -4.11 -27.49 21.21
C PRO A 37 -5.09 -26.39 21.61
N ASP A 38 -6.18 -26.77 22.28
CA ASP A 38 -7.28 -25.85 22.63
C ASP A 38 -6.81 -24.70 23.55
N LYS A 39 -5.86 -24.96 24.44
CA LYS A 39 -5.23 -23.94 25.28
C LYS A 39 -4.56 -22.86 24.43
N THR A 40 -3.71 -23.25 23.49
CA THR A 40 -2.99 -22.34 22.60
C THR A 40 -3.95 -21.55 21.72
N LEU A 41 -4.99 -22.19 21.20
CA LEU A 41 -6.01 -21.51 20.39
C LEU A 41 -6.80 -20.47 21.20
N ARG A 42 -7.15 -20.78 22.45
CA ARG A 42 -7.80 -19.83 23.37
C ARG A 42 -6.89 -18.64 23.70
N ASP A 43 -5.60 -18.89 23.92
CA ASP A 43 -4.62 -17.82 24.13
C ASP A 43 -4.52 -16.91 22.90
N ALA A 44 -4.43 -17.49 21.70
CA ALA A 44 -4.43 -16.74 20.45
C ALA A 44 -5.71 -15.90 20.30
N MET A 45 -6.89 -16.47 20.57
CA MET A 45 -8.16 -15.75 20.54
C MET A 45 -8.19 -14.59 21.55
N ARG A 46 -7.67 -14.78 22.78
CA ARG A 46 -7.58 -13.71 23.80
C ARG A 46 -6.67 -12.58 23.34
N HIS A 47 -5.48 -12.89 22.84
CA HIS A 47 -4.50 -11.89 22.43
C HIS A 47 -4.96 -11.11 21.19
N THR A 48 -5.57 -11.79 20.23
CA THR A 48 -6.02 -11.18 18.96
C THR A 48 -7.43 -10.59 19.04
N LYS A 49 -8.16 -10.86 20.13
CA LYS A 49 -9.59 -10.54 20.32
C LYS A 49 -10.46 -11.06 19.18
N ALA A 50 -10.05 -12.15 18.54
CA ALA A 50 -10.75 -12.74 17.41
C ALA A 50 -12.05 -13.42 17.85
N LYS A 51 -13.09 -13.31 17.01
CA LYS A 51 -14.40 -13.93 17.27
C LYS A 51 -14.41 -15.38 16.81
N THR A 52 -13.57 -15.74 15.83
CA THR A 52 -13.52 -17.08 15.24
C THR A 52 -12.13 -17.70 15.36
N LYS A 53 -12.09 -19.04 15.37
CA LYS A 53 -10.83 -19.81 15.44
C LYS A 53 -9.90 -19.49 14.27
N ARG A 54 -10.45 -19.41 13.05
CA ARG A 54 -9.70 -19.04 11.84
C ARG A 54 -9.11 -17.65 11.95
N GLU A 55 -9.92 -16.67 12.34
CA GLU A 55 -9.47 -15.28 12.48
C GLU A 55 -8.32 -15.16 13.49
N ALA A 56 -8.38 -15.90 14.61
CA ALA A 56 -7.31 -15.92 15.60
C ALA A 56 -5.99 -16.43 15.01
N ILE A 57 -6.06 -17.49 14.19
CA ILE A 57 -4.88 -18.08 13.54
C ILE A 57 -4.30 -17.10 12.52
N VAL A 58 -5.13 -16.50 11.67
CA VAL A 58 -4.70 -15.53 10.65
C VAL A 58 -4.01 -14.34 11.32
N LYS A 59 -4.65 -13.73 12.31
CA LYS A 59 -4.09 -12.58 13.05
C LYS A 59 -2.78 -12.94 13.78
N ALA A 60 -2.70 -14.14 14.34
CA ALA A 60 -1.47 -14.60 15.00
C ALA A 60 -0.30 -14.74 14.01
N LEU A 61 -0.56 -15.23 12.80
CA LEU A 61 0.44 -15.36 11.74
C LEU A 61 0.87 -13.98 11.20
N GLU A 62 -0.09 -13.07 10.96
CA GLU A 62 0.20 -11.69 10.56
C GLU A 62 1.10 -10.99 11.58
N GLU A 63 0.76 -11.10 12.86
CA GLU A 63 1.53 -10.50 13.95
C GLU A 63 2.93 -11.12 14.10
N MET A 64 3.05 -12.42 13.88
CA MET A 64 4.35 -13.10 13.86
C MET A 64 5.22 -12.55 12.73
N ASN A 65 4.68 -12.47 11.51
CA ASN A 65 5.40 -11.93 10.36
C ASN A 65 5.79 -10.47 10.57
N ARG A 66 4.88 -9.65 11.12
CA ARG A 66 5.16 -8.25 11.47
C ARG A 66 6.35 -8.13 12.42
N ARG A 67 6.40 -8.96 13.47
CA ARG A 67 7.54 -8.98 14.42
C ARG A 67 8.84 -9.44 13.78
N HIS A 68 8.80 -10.42 12.87
CA HIS A 68 10.00 -10.82 12.13
C HIS A 68 10.51 -9.71 11.22
N SER A 69 9.62 -9.05 10.45
CA SER A 69 10.01 -7.92 9.63
C SER A 69 10.63 -6.79 10.45
N GLN A 70 10.06 -6.49 11.63
CA GLN A 70 10.64 -5.51 12.55
C GLN A 70 12.01 -5.93 13.07
N ALA A 71 12.19 -7.20 13.43
CA ALA A 71 13.47 -7.72 13.90
C ALA A 71 14.55 -7.65 12.81
N GLU A 72 14.22 -7.90 11.54
CA GLU A 72 15.14 -7.73 10.41
C GLU A 72 15.55 -6.27 10.24
N LEU A 73 14.62 -5.32 10.34
CA LEU A 73 14.92 -3.89 10.26
C LEU A 73 15.85 -3.42 11.40
N VAL A 74 15.65 -3.94 12.61
CA VAL A 74 16.50 -3.62 13.77
C VAL A 74 17.96 -4.03 13.52
N LYS A 75 18.24 -5.06 12.71
CA LYS A 75 19.62 -5.45 12.36
C LYS A 75 20.40 -4.37 11.58
N TYR A 76 19.69 -3.43 10.99
CA TYR A 76 20.29 -2.30 10.26
C TYR A 76 20.38 -1.05 11.13
N PHE A 77 19.77 -1.06 12.31
CA PHE A 77 19.87 0.05 13.26
C PHE A 77 21.34 0.24 13.69
N GLY A 78 21.87 1.46 13.50
CA GLY A 78 23.29 1.77 13.74
C GLY A 78 24.26 1.41 12.61
N LYS A 79 23.80 0.81 11.50
CA LYS A 79 24.61 0.59 10.29
C LYS A 79 24.49 1.71 9.26
N PHE A 80 23.56 2.63 9.46
CA PHE A 80 23.40 3.78 8.58
C PHE A 80 24.52 4.78 8.89
N GLU A 81 25.48 4.91 7.97
CA GLU A 81 26.58 5.88 8.09
C GLU A 81 26.08 7.32 7.96
N SER A 82 25.04 7.53 7.15
CA SER A 82 24.35 8.79 6.98
C SER A 82 22.91 8.53 6.50
N LEU A 83 21.98 9.36 6.94
CA LEU A 83 20.63 9.49 6.37
C LEU A 83 20.53 10.88 5.75
N MET A 84 19.67 11.06 4.75
CA MET A 84 19.41 12.39 4.21
C MET A 84 18.97 13.34 5.32
N THR A 85 19.51 14.56 5.32
CA THR A 85 19.07 15.57 6.29
C THR A 85 17.69 16.09 5.93
N ASN A 86 17.03 16.75 6.89
CA ASN A 86 15.71 17.32 6.65
C ASN A 86 15.73 18.34 5.50
N GLU A 87 16.81 19.12 5.41
CA GLU A 87 17.02 20.12 4.36
C GLU A 87 17.18 19.47 2.97
N GLU A 88 17.86 18.31 2.89
CA GLU A 88 18.01 17.55 1.64
C GLU A 88 16.68 16.97 1.17
N ILE A 89 15.83 16.52 2.09
CA ILE A 89 14.49 16.01 1.80
C ILE A 89 13.59 17.14 1.29
N GLU A 90 13.55 18.27 1.98
CA GLU A 90 12.74 19.44 1.60
C GLU A 90 13.13 19.99 0.22
N ALA A 91 14.43 20.02 -0.09
CA ALA A 91 14.89 20.42 -1.42
C ALA A 91 14.40 19.46 -2.52
N MET A 92 14.44 18.15 -2.27
CA MET A 92 13.98 17.14 -3.22
C MET A 92 12.45 17.21 -3.44
N GLU A 93 11.67 17.40 -2.37
CA GLU A 93 10.22 17.59 -2.45
C GLU A 93 9.85 18.88 -3.20
N GLU A 94 10.59 19.96 -2.98
CA GLU A 94 10.39 21.22 -3.72
C GLU A 94 10.69 21.07 -5.22
N GLU A 95 11.74 20.33 -5.59
CA GLU A 95 12.09 20.05 -6.98
C GLU A 95 11.01 19.20 -7.68
N ASP A 96 10.54 18.16 -7.01
CA ASP A 96 9.43 17.32 -7.49
C ASP A 96 8.15 18.14 -7.68
N TRP A 97 7.80 19.00 -6.72
CA TRP A 97 6.65 19.91 -6.82
C TRP A 97 6.78 20.91 -7.99
N LYS A 98 7.98 21.48 -8.18
CA LYS A 98 8.27 22.39 -9.31
C LYS A 98 8.13 21.67 -10.66
N SER A 99 8.49 20.39 -10.74
CA SER A 99 8.35 19.59 -11.97
C SER A 99 6.88 19.40 -12.38
N TRP A 100 6.00 19.07 -11.42
CA TRP A 100 4.57 18.88 -11.63
C TRP A 100 3.84 20.17 -12.01
N THR A 101 4.23 21.30 -11.41
CA THR A 101 3.64 22.61 -11.73
C THR A 101 4.10 23.18 -13.08
N LYS A 102 5.29 22.79 -13.56
CA LYS A 102 5.77 23.14 -14.91
C LYS A 102 5.03 22.35 -15.98
N ALA A 103 4.84 21.04 -15.73
CA ALA A 103 4.09 20.15 -16.61
C ALA A 103 2.62 20.57 -16.75
N SER A 104 1.98 21.05 -15.67
CA SER A 104 0.59 21.49 -15.69
C SER A 104 0.36 22.82 -16.44
N LYS A 105 1.33 23.74 -16.44
CA LYS A 105 1.26 25.01 -17.19
C LYS A 105 1.46 24.85 -18.70
N THR A 106 2.11 23.79 -19.15
CA THR A 106 2.31 23.51 -20.58
C THR A 106 1.11 22.84 -21.25
N ILE A 107 0.14 22.32 -20.48
CA ILE A 107 -1.08 21.73 -21.02
C ILE A 107 -2.03 22.84 -21.48
N ARG A 108 -1.90 23.25 -22.75
CA ARG A 108 -2.88 24.11 -23.43
C ARG A 108 -3.97 23.24 -24.04
N PHE A 109 -5.15 23.24 -23.42
CA PHE A 109 -6.34 22.65 -24.02
C PHE A 109 -6.76 23.47 -25.25
N PRO A 110 -6.90 22.87 -26.45
CA PRO A 110 -7.38 23.59 -27.61
C PRO A 110 -8.82 24.05 -27.35
N ARG A 111 -9.06 25.36 -27.42
CA ARG A 111 -10.43 25.90 -27.42
C ARG A 111 -11.11 25.41 -28.69
N LYS A 112 -12.11 24.53 -28.55
CA LYS A 112 -12.95 24.08 -29.66
C LYS A 112 -13.55 25.32 -30.35
N GLY A 113 -13.07 25.62 -31.55
CA GLY A 113 -13.62 26.66 -32.41
C GLY A 113 -15.04 26.30 -32.83
N LYS A 114 -15.89 27.32 -32.93
CA LYS A 114 -17.31 27.23 -33.29
C LYS A 114 -17.50 26.75 -34.72
#